data_AF-A0A3L7SD46-F1
#
_entry.id   AF-A0A3L7SD46-F1
#
_cell.length_a   1.000
_cell.length_b   1.000
_cell.length_c   1.000
_cell.angle_alpha   90.00
_cell.angle_beta   90.00
_cell.angle_gamma   90.00
#
_symmetry.space_group_name_H-M   'P 1'
#
loop_
_entity.id
_entity.type
_entity.pdbx_description
1 polymer ?
#
loop_
_entity_poly.entity_id
_entity_poly.type
_entity_poly.pdbx_seq_one_letter_code
_entity_poly.pdbx_strand_id
1 'polypeptide(L)'
;MLVVASNWGLSDGRLVSRPAGGCEWLLTAIHRAVMRSGFRRDGRYRPVDGVDLVLAGDTFDWLVSDAWCGGARPWQAGRGARAVRRAVAIQTLWAARRLMGRLARWVRCGLPVSAADARGRPDWAARQIVPVRLTLLAGDRDFWLTEVVTPTSRHPFSAGLRWSDGMLSVRHGHDLDPACHIEAGSAAGSYGRPPTLAESVAVDLLVPFAVALRSRGTAWHAARPLIRLLAASRPVDIPRRLAAWAAAVVDSGTADVLRSSIEPAWRRAVDAWGEAARRSAPGCAVEFDAVAALVPVLGAALGRPDDAAAAAVEQRLAAADHDPGMDVLGHQPWGCLPQSAGKGCGDVVVAGRGSAAGDHHAAVVVGVDAGGRLHRERLESAAGASAVVTIDRPQARCPVGGRVVDAA
;
A
#
# COMPACT_ATOMS: atom_id res chain seq x y z
N MET A 1 12.93 -10.55 -14.14
CA MET A 1 12.57 -10.91 -12.76
C MET A 1 11.62 -9.85 -12.23
N LEU A 2 10.42 -10.20 -11.78
CA LEU A 2 9.42 -9.22 -11.31
C LEU A 2 9.47 -9.09 -9.78
N VAL A 3 9.50 -7.86 -9.27
CA VAL A 3 9.32 -7.52 -7.86
C VAL A 3 8.09 -6.63 -7.74
N VAL A 4 7.14 -7.01 -6.89
CA VAL A 4 5.98 -6.19 -6.57
C VAL A 4 6.02 -5.81 -5.09
N ALA A 5 5.91 -4.52 -4.81
CA ALA A 5 5.76 -3.98 -3.46
C ALA A 5 4.65 -2.94 -3.45
N SER A 6 3.89 -2.81 -2.37
CA SER A 6 2.78 -1.84 -2.29
C SER A 6 2.73 -1.16 -0.93
N ASN A 7 1.88 -0.14 -0.80
CA ASN A 7 1.51 0.46 0.49
C ASN A 7 2.72 0.98 1.28
N TRP A 8 3.56 1.79 0.63
CA TRP A 8 4.67 2.43 1.32
C TRP A 8 4.20 3.64 2.13
N GLY A 9 3.13 4.32 1.70
CA GLY A 9 2.54 5.43 2.43
C GLY A 9 3.56 6.53 2.78
N LEU A 10 4.43 6.87 1.83
CA LEU A 10 5.39 7.95 2.02
C LEU A 10 4.65 9.29 2.06
N SER A 11 4.64 9.96 3.20
CA SER A 11 3.94 11.23 3.42
C SER A 11 4.87 12.44 3.25
N ASP A 12 4.31 13.65 3.33
CA ASP A 12 5.05 14.93 3.39
C ASP A 12 5.81 15.14 4.72
N GLY A 13 5.63 14.26 5.71
CA GLY A 13 6.29 14.32 7.01
C GLY A 13 5.64 15.25 8.04
N ARG A 14 4.57 15.99 7.70
CA ARG A 14 4.00 17.04 8.58
C ARG A 14 3.07 16.51 9.65
N LEU A 15 2.22 15.56 9.29
CA LEU A 15 1.26 14.92 10.21
C LEU A 15 1.68 13.49 10.51
N VAL A 16 1.98 12.73 9.45
CA VAL A 16 2.55 11.40 9.56
C VAL A 16 4.00 11.50 9.11
N SER A 17 4.90 10.89 9.85
CA SER A 17 6.31 10.77 9.49
C SER A 17 6.74 9.33 9.66
N ARG A 18 7.60 8.82 8.78
CA ARG A 18 8.18 7.50 8.97
C ARG A 18 9.34 7.52 9.98
N PRO A 19 9.55 6.42 10.72
CA PRO A 19 10.78 6.21 11.47
C PRO A 19 12.00 6.23 10.54
N ALA A 20 13.12 6.74 11.04
CA ALA A 20 14.39 6.74 10.31
C ALA A 20 14.76 5.30 9.91
N GLY A 21 15.19 5.10 8.65
CA GLY A 21 15.65 3.79 8.16
C GLY A 21 14.56 2.84 7.66
N GLY A 22 13.28 3.20 7.76
CA GLY A 22 12.16 2.30 7.46
C GLY A 22 12.02 1.78 6.02
N CYS A 23 12.90 2.15 5.07
CA CYS A 23 12.91 1.61 3.70
C CYS A 23 14.27 1.03 3.28
N GLU A 24 15.29 1.16 4.13
CA GLU A 24 16.64 0.63 3.90
C GLU A 24 16.63 -0.91 3.91
N TRP A 25 15.86 -1.48 4.83
CA TRP A 25 15.62 -2.92 4.89
C TRP A 25 15.00 -3.44 3.59
N LEU A 26 14.12 -2.67 2.94
CA LEU A 26 13.45 -3.08 1.71
C LEU A 26 14.41 -3.09 0.52
N LEU A 27 15.25 -2.07 0.39
CA LEU A 27 16.30 -2.08 -0.64
C LEU A 27 17.26 -3.26 -0.43
N THR A 28 17.60 -3.56 0.84
CA THR A 28 18.42 -4.72 1.18
C THR A 28 17.72 -6.03 0.85
N ALA A 29 16.42 -6.11 1.13
CA ALA A 29 15.56 -7.25 0.80
C ALA A 29 15.51 -7.49 -0.71
N ILE A 30 15.24 -6.46 -1.51
CA ILE A 30 15.24 -6.56 -2.98
C ILE A 30 16.58 -7.07 -3.47
N HIS A 31 17.69 -6.53 -2.96
CA HIS A 31 19.03 -6.96 -3.37
C HIS A 31 19.31 -8.43 -3.03
N ARG A 32 19.00 -8.86 -1.80
CA ARG A 32 19.12 -10.26 -1.37
C ARG A 32 18.25 -11.19 -2.22
N ALA A 33 17.06 -10.74 -2.55
CA ALA A 33 16.14 -11.48 -3.38
C ALA A 33 16.76 -11.71 -4.77
N VAL A 34 17.17 -10.64 -5.45
CA VAL A 34 17.80 -10.70 -6.77
C VAL A 34 18.98 -11.68 -6.78
N MET A 35 19.83 -11.64 -5.74
CA MET A 35 20.91 -12.61 -5.56
C MET A 35 20.40 -14.05 -5.43
N ARG A 36 19.40 -14.31 -4.57
CA ARG A 36 18.84 -15.66 -4.38
C ARG A 36 18.27 -16.23 -5.66
N SER A 37 17.65 -15.41 -6.50
CA SER A 37 17.06 -15.88 -7.75
C SER A 37 18.02 -16.14 -8.87
N GLY A 38 19.28 -15.75 -8.69
CA GLY A 38 20.33 -16.21 -9.57
C GLY A 38 20.62 -17.71 -9.39
N PHE A 39 20.29 -18.31 -8.24
CA PHE A 39 20.47 -19.75 -8.04
C PHE A 39 19.43 -20.54 -8.83
N ARG A 40 19.94 -21.45 -9.67
CA ARG A 40 19.15 -22.33 -10.53
C ARG A 40 18.91 -23.67 -9.85
N ARG A 41 18.02 -24.49 -10.42
CA ARG A 41 17.66 -25.82 -9.89
C ARG A 41 18.84 -26.79 -9.86
N ASP A 42 19.83 -26.59 -10.73
CA ASP A 42 21.08 -27.37 -10.77
C ASP A 42 22.10 -26.91 -9.70
N GLY A 43 21.73 -25.97 -8.83
CA GLY A 43 22.59 -25.41 -7.78
C GLY A 43 23.58 -24.36 -8.27
N ARG A 44 23.64 -24.08 -9.58
CA ARG A 44 24.52 -23.04 -10.13
C ARG A 44 23.89 -21.67 -10.00
N TYR A 45 24.71 -20.69 -9.69
CA TYR A 45 24.38 -19.27 -9.66
C TYR A 45 24.64 -18.65 -11.03
N ARG A 46 23.62 -17.99 -11.57
CA ARG A 46 23.68 -17.11 -12.75
C ARG A 46 22.88 -15.85 -12.42
N PRO A 47 23.49 -14.66 -12.41
CA PRO A 47 22.78 -13.41 -12.16
C PRO A 47 21.56 -13.22 -13.05
N VAL A 48 20.52 -12.56 -12.51
CA VAL A 48 19.30 -12.34 -13.26
C VAL A 48 19.50 -11.38 -14.43
N ASP A 49 18.83 -11.65 -15.55
CA ASP A 49 19.01 -10.83 -16.77
C ASP A 49 18.46 -9.39 -16.59
N GLY A 50 17.54 -9.18 -15.65
CA GLY A 50 16.96 -7.88 -15.33
C GLY A 50 15.87 -7.93 -14.27
N VAL A 51 15.60 -6.78 -13.66
CA VAL A 51 14.59 -6.58 -12.61
C VAL A 51 13.53 -5.59 -13.06
N ASP A 52 12.27 -6.02 -13.11
CA ASP A 52 11.10 -5.13 -13.18
C ASP A 52 10.59 -4.93 -11.76
N LEU A 53 10.76 -3.73 -11.22
CA LEU A 53 10.26 -3.33 -9.91
C LEU A 53 8.97 -2.54 -10.08
N VAL A 54 7.88 -3.07 -9.56
CA VAL A 54 6.55 -2.46 -9.57
C VAL A 54 6.20 -2.03 -8.15
N LEU A 55 6.01 -0.73 -7.94
CA LEU A 55 5.41 -0.21 -6.72
C LEU A 55 3.90 -0.10 -6.95
N ALA A 56 3.17 -1.13 -6.54
CA ALA A 56 1.76 -1.35 -6.85
C ALA A 56 0.84 -0.54 -5.93
N GLY A 57 0.76 0.78 -6.13
CA GLY A 57 -0.18 1.67 -5.44
C GLY A 57 0.28 2.10 -4.05
N ASP A 58 -0.25 3.25 -3.63
CA ASP A 58 -0.02 3.86 -2.32
C ASP A 58 1.47 3.91 -1.97
N THR A 59 2.30 4.22 -2.96
CA THR A 59 3.71 4.48 -2.73
C THR A 59 3.84 5.73 -1.86
N PHE A 60 3.01 6.72 -2.16
CA PHE A 60 2.87 7.95 -1.41
C PHE A 60 1.54 7.99 -0.67
N ASP A 61 1.53 8.72 0.44
CA ASP A 61 0.31 9.14 1.12
C ASP A 61 0.17 10.65 0.95
N TRP A 62 -0.63 11.06 -0.03
CA TRP A 62 -0.88 12.48 -0.29
C TRP A 62 -2.16 12.99 0.36
N LEU A 63 -2.96 12.11 0.97
CA LEU A 63 -4.20 12.46 1.63
C LEU A 63 -3.96 12.97 3.06
N VAL A 64 -2.92 12.49 3.75
CA VAL A 64 -2.65 12.88 5.14
C VAL A 64 -1.62 14.01 5.21
N SER A 65 -2.06 15.20 4.79
CA SER A 65 -1.30 16.45 4.82
C SER A 65 -2.12 17.57 5.47
N ASP A 66 -1.46 18.42 6.26
CA ASP A 66 -2.11 19.61 6.83
C ASP A 66 -2.46 20.69 5.79
N ALA A 67 -1.94 20.55 4.57
CA ALA A 67 -2.28 21.42 3.45
C ALA A 67 -3.78 21.35 3.09
N TRP A 68 -4.46 20.27 3.47
CA TRP A 68 -5.89 20.08 3.25
C TRP A 68 -6.78 20.76 4.29
N CYS A 69 -6.23 21.34 5.35
CA CYS A 69 -7.01 22.14 6.30
C CYS A 69 -7.51 23.47 5.72
N GLY A 70 -7.02 23.88 4.55
CA GLY A 70 -7.54 25.02 3.81
C GLY A 70 -8.90 24.75 3.15
N GLY A 71 -9.32 25.63 2.23
CA GLY A 71 -10.56 25.46 1.45
C GLY A 71 -10.46 24.46 0.29
N ALA A 72 -9.25 24.04 -0.07
CA ALA A 72 -9.00 23.10 -1.17
C ALA A 72 -9.10 21.64 -0.69
N ARG A 73 -9.55 20.74 -1.58
CA ARG A 73 -9.56 19.29 -1.37
C ARG A 73 -8.92 18.54 -2.53
N PRO A 74 -8.39 17.32 -2.31
CA PRO A 74 -7.67 16.59 -3.34
C PRO A 74 -8.57 16.20 -4.53
N TRP A 75 -9.85 15.89 -4.29
CA TRP A 75 -10.83 15.55 -5.33
C TRP A 75 -11.43 16.76 -6.07
N GLN A 76 -11.22 17.99 -5.58
CA GLN A 76 -11.76 19.19 -6.22
C GLN A 76 -11.04 19.56 -7.52
N ALA A 77 -11.81 20.06 -8.49
CA ALA A 77 -11.31 20.70 -9.69
C ALA A 77 -10.80 22.13 -9.40
N GLY A 78 -10.08 22.69 -10.37
CA GLY A 78 -9.64 24.09 -10.35
C GLY A 78 -8.17 24.30 -9.99
N ARG A 79 -7.71 25.54 -10.25
CA ARG A 79 -6.29 25.92 -10.12
C ARG A 79 -5.79 25.87 -8.68
N GLY A 80 -6.62 26.26 -7.71
CA GLY A 80 -6.27 26.24 -6.28
C GLY A 80 -5.99 24.83 -5.77
N ALA A 81 -6.91 23.90 -5.96
CA ALA A 81 -6.74 22.50 -5.57
C ALA A 81 -5.54 21.84 -6.26
N ARG A 82 -5.34 22.12 -7.56
CA ARG A 82 -4.16 21.65 -8.30
C ARG A 82 -2.84 22.16 -7.73
N ALA A 83 -2.78 23.44 -7.32
CA ALA A 83 -1.60 24.01 -6.71
C ALA A 83 -1.26 23.33 -5.37
N VAL A 84 -2.28 23.07 -4.53
CA VAL A 84 -2.10 22.35 -3.26
C VAL A 84 -1.64 20.91 -3.50
N ARG A 85 -2.29 20.15 -4.41
CA ARG A 85 -1.86 18.79 -4.79
C ARG A 85 -0.40 18.74 -5.22
N ARG A 86 0.02 19.68 -6.07
CA ARG A 86 1.41 19.77 -6.53
C ARG A 86 2.37 20.08 -5.37
N ALA A 87 2.00 20.98 -4.46
CA ALA A 87 2.81 21.29 -3.29
C ALA A 87 2.98 20.09 -2.36
N VAL A 88 1.90 19.35 -2.07
CA VAL A 88 1.93 18.10 -1.28
C VAL A 88 2.84 17.08 -1.95
N ALA A 89 2.64 16.80 -3.24
CA ALA A 89 3.46 15.82 -3.96
C ALA A 89 4.96 16.20 -3.97
N ILE A 90 5.29 17.47 -4.19
CA ILE A 90 6.68 17.95 -4.13
C ILE A 90 7.26 17.73 -2.73
N GLN A 91 6.55 18.12 -1.67
CA GLN A 91 7.04 17.96 -0.29
C GLN A 91 7.23 16.49 0.08
N THR A 92 6.30 15.63 -0.32
CA THR A 92 6.42 14.18 -0.17
C THR A 92 7.64 13.62 -0.90
N LEU A 93 7.86 14.00 -2.16
CA LEU A 93 9.05 13.58 -2.92
C LEU A 93 10.36 14.07 -2.27
N TRP A 94 10.36 15.28 -1.71
CA TRP A 94 11.48 15.81 -0.92
C TRP A 94 11.73 14.99 0.35
N ALA A 95 10.68 14.64 1.09
CA ALA A 95 10.79 13.76 2.27
C ALA A 95 11.29 12.36 1.89
N ALA A 96 10.87 11.85 0.73
CA ALA A 96 11.24 10.55 0.19
C ALA A 96 12.57 10.53 -0.60
N ARG A 97 13.26 11.68 -0.73
CA ARG A 97 14.38 11.87 -1.68
C ARG A 97 15.50 10.84 -1.56
N ARG A 98 15.81 10.37 -0.34
CA ARG A 98 16.88 9.39 -0.11
C ARG A 98 16.53 8.04 -0.73
N LEU A 99 15.31 7.58 -0.51
CA LEU A 99 14.80 6.31 -1.02
C LEU A 99 14.60 6.37 -2.53
N MET A 100 13.86 7.38 -3.00
CA MET A 100 13.61 7.58 -4.43
C MET A 100 14.91 7.83 -5.20
N GLY A 101 15.87 8.53 -4.61
CA GLY A 101 17.20 8.74 -5.20
C GLY A 101 17.99 7.45 -5.37
N ARG A 102 17.86 6.49 -4.45
CA ARG A 102 18.48 5.16 -4.58
C ARG A 102 17.81 4.29 -5.61
N LEU A 103 16.48 4.27 -5.65
CA LEU A 103 15.73 3.57 -6.70
C LEU A 103 16.06 4.17 -8.08
N ALA A 104 16.06 5.49 -8.20
CA ALA A 104 16.47 6.21 -9.41
C ALA A 104 17.93 5.93 -9.81
N ARG A 105 18.81 5.64 -8.85
CA ARG A 105 20.18 5.19 -9.13
C ARG A 105 20.19 3.77 -9.68
N TRP A 106 19.41 2.85 -9.11
CA TRP A 106 19.29 1.50 -9.64
C TRP A 106 18.74 1.46 -11.05
N VAL A 107 17.77 2.32 -11.39
CA VAL A 107 17.27 2.35 -12.76
C VAL A 107 18.33 2.88 -13.74
N ARG A 108 19.08 3.92 -13.35
CA ARG A 108 20.10 4.53 -14.23
C ARG A 108 21.38 3.72 -14.37
N CYS A 109 21.82 3.07 -13.28
CA CYS A 109 23.13 2.44 -13.18
C CYS A 109 23.05 0.91 -13.03
N GLY A 110 21.84 0.35 -12.96
CA GLY A 110 21.60 -1.04 -12.58
C GLY A 110 21.83 -1.32 -11.10
N LEU A 111 21.47 -2.55 -10.72
CA LEU A 111 21.70 -3.12 -9.40
C LEU A 111 22.97 -3.98 -9.44
N PRO A 112 24.02 -3.65 -8.65
CA PRO A 112 25.21 -4.48 -8.59
C PRO A 112 24.93 -5.78 -7.83
N VAL A 113 25.28 -6.92 -8.42
CA VAL A 113 25.18 -8.27 -7.84
C VAL A 113 26.50 -9.01 -8.02
N SER A 114 26.70 -10.13 -7.34
CA SER A 114 27.87 -10.99 -7.59
C SER A 114 27.83 -11.53 -9.01
N ALA A 115 28.99 -11.60 -9.66
CA ALA A 115 29.14 -12.37 -10.89
C ALA A 115 29.17 -13.88 -10.58
N ALA A 116 28.98 -14.71 -11.59
CA ALA A 116 29.21 -16.16 -11.47
C ALA A 116 30.68 -16.48 -11.76
N ASP A 117 31.32 -17.32 -10.94
CA ASP A 117 32.63 -17.88 -11.22
C ASP A 117 32.55 -19.03 -12.27
N ALA A 118 33.69 -19.57 -12.66
CA ALA A 118 33.76 -20.69 -13.61
C ALA A 118 33.05 -21.98 -13.13
N ARG A 119 32.76 -22.10 -11.83
CA ARG A 119 32.04 -23.23 -11.21
C ARG A 119 30.55 -22.93 -11.03
N GLY A 120 30.07 -21.77 -11.48
CA GLY A 120 28.70 -21.31 -11.27
C GLY A 120 28.41 -21.01 -9.81
N ARG A 121 29.36 -20.46 -9.05
CA ARG A 121 29.17 -19.95 -7.69
C ARG A 121 29.21 -18.42 -7.69
N PRO A 122 28.56 -17.73 -6.74
CA PRO A 122 28.70 -16.28 -6.64
C PRO A 122 30.13 -15.92 -6.24
N ASP A 123 30.78 -15.12 -7.07
CA ASP A 123 32.04 -14.44 -6.73
C ASP A 123 31.71 -13.11 -6.05
N TRP A 124 32.14 -12.93 -4.81
CA TRP A 124 31.90 -11.70 -4.04
C TRP A 124 32.87 -10.57 -4.37
N ALA A 125 34.01 -10.89 -4.98
CA ALA A 125 34.99 -9.92 -5.45
C ALA A 125 34.59 -9.34 -6.82
N ALA A 126 34.02 -10.17 -7.70
CA ALA A 126 33.53 -9.75 -9.01
C ALA A 126 32.05 -9.32 -8.97
N ARG A 127 31.75 -8.17 -9.58
CA ARG A 127 30.37 -7.65 -9.67
C ARG A 127 29.87 -7.60 -11.10
N GLN A 128 28.61 -7.98 -11.28
CA GLN A 128 27.84 -7.76 -12.50
C GLN A 128 26.73 -6.74 -12.24
N ILE A 129 26.39 -5.96 -13.26
CA ILE A 129 25.30 -4.99 -13.20
C ILE A 129 24.04 -5.62 -13.80
N VAL A 130 22.97 -5.66 -13.01
CA VAL A 130 21.64 -6.11 -13.45
C VAL A 130 20.77 -4.90 -13.77
N PRO A 131 20.22 -4.76 -14.99
CA PRO A 131 19.30 -3.67 -15.32
C PRO A 131 18.07 -3.66 -14.43
N VAL A 132 17.61 -2.47 -14.03
CA VAL A 132 16.38 -2.30 -13.23
C VAL A 132 15.43 -1.36 -13.96
N ARG A 133 14.17 -1.77 -14.10
CA ARG A 133 13.05 -0.93 -14.55
C ARG A 133 12.13 -0.68 -13.36
N LEU A 134 11.71 0.56 -13.18
CA LEU A 134 10.79 0.93 -12.09
C LEU A 134 9.49 1.45 -12.68
N THR A 135 8.38 0.84 -12.27
CA THR A 135 7.03 1.29 -12.55
C THR A 135 6.31 1.61 -11.25
N LEU A 136 5.77 2.82 -11.14
CA LEU A 136 4.91 3.23 -10.04
C LEU A 136 3.45 3.13 -10.48
N LEU A 137 2.63 2.37 -9.76
CA LEU A 137 1.20 2.34 -10.00
C LEU A 137 0.52 3.28 -9.03
N ALA A 138 -0.47 4.03 -9.51
CA ALA A 138 -1.29 4.87 -8.65
C ALA A 138 -2.23 3.98 -7.83
N GLY A 139 -2.39 4.31 -6.55
CA GLY A 139 -3.46 3.82 -5.68
C GLY A 139 -4.44 4.92 -5.32
N ASP A 140 -5.31 4.68 -4.34
CA ASP A 140 -6.28 5.69 -3.91
C ASP A 140 -5.61 6.86 -3.18
N ARG A 141 -4.50 6.62 -2.49
CA ARG A 141 -3.82 7.66 -1.68
C ARG A 141 -2.88 8.53 -2.49
N ASP A 142 -2.48 8.08 -3.66
CA ASP A 142 -1.65 8.79 -4.62
C ASP A 142 -2.24 8.81 -6.04
N PHE A 143 -3.57 8.89 -6.14
CA PHE A 143 -4.30 8.71 -7.41
C PHE A 143 -3.84 9.64 -8.56
N TRP A 144 -3.32 10.83 -8.24
CA TRP A 144 -2.81 11.78 -9.25
C TRP A 144 -1.31 11.58 -9.56
N LEU A 145 -0.76 10.41 -9.27
CA LEU A 145 0.64 10.06 -9.46
C LEU A 145 1.13 10.33 -10.89
N THR A 146 0.33 9.93 -11.86
CA THR A 146 0.63 10.11 -13.28
C THR A 146 0.76 11.59 -13.65
N GLU A 147 0.00 12.49 -13.04
CA GLU A 147 0.14 13.93 -13.29
C GLU A 147 1.41 14.55 -12.70
N VAL A 148 2.00 13.91 -11.68
CA VAL A 148 3.23 14.39 -11.06
C VAL A 148 4.45 13.82 -11.80
N VAL A 149 4.38 12.57 -12.24
CA VAL A 149 5.51 11.83 -12.81
C VAL A 149 5.60 11.94 -14.33
N THR A 150 4.47 11.96 -15.04
CA THR A 150 4.41 11.90 -16.52
C THR A 150 4.81 13.21 -17.22
N PRO A 151 4.43 14.43 -16.75
CA PRO A 151 4.66 15.66 -17.53
C PRO A 151 6.11 16.11 -17.69
N THR A 152 7.09 15.43 -17.09
CA THR A 152 8.48 15.94 -17.06
C THR A 152 9.52 15.07 -17.76
N SER A 153 9.21 13.84 -18.20
CA SER A 153 10.10 12.90 -18.96
C SER A 153 11.58 12.81 -18.51
N ARG A 154 11.93 13.34 -17.33
CA ARG A 154 13.27 13.37 -16.73
C ARG A 154 13.39 12.38 -15.58
N HIS A 155 12.28 11.79 -15.15
CA HIS A 155 12.30 10.76 -14.13
C HIS A 155 12.67 9.42 -14.76
N PRO A 156 13.58 8.64 -14.13
CA PRO A 156 14.02 7.37 -14.68
C PRO A 156 12.97 6.25 -14.49
N PHE A 157 11.74 6.57 -14.12
CA PHE A 157 10.70 5.60 -13.81
C PHE A 157 9.40 5.92 -14.53
N SER A 158 8.63 4.88 -14.82
CA SER A 158 7.29 4.98 -15.44
C SER A 158 6.22 5.07 -14.36
N ALA A 159 5.08 5.70 -14.68
CA ALA A 159 3.90 5.70 -13.84
C ALA A 159 2.64 5.30 -14.62
N GLY A 160 1.71 4.62 -13.97
CA GLY A 160 0.46 4.19 -14.61
C GLY A 160 -0.58 3.70 -13.60
N LEU A 161 -1.67 3.14 -14.10
CA LEU A 161 -2.71 2.48 -13.27
C LEU A 161 -2.53 0.96 -13.23
N ARG A 162 -1.80 0.41 -14.21
CA ARG A 162 -1.56 -1.02 -14.40
C ARG A 162 -0.16 -1.24 -14.93
N TRP A 163 0.47 -2.33 -14.52
CA TRP A 163 1.64 -2.89 -15.17
C TRP A 163 1.25 -4.22 -15.83
N SER A 164 1.79 -4.54 -17.00
CA SER A 164 1.62 -5.84 -17.63
C SER A 164 2.76 -6.16 -18.59
N ASP A 165 3.09 -7.45 -18.71
CA ASP A 165 4.00 -7.99 -19.71
C ASP A 165 3.29 -8.86 -20.77
N GLY A 166 1.95 -8.83 -20.79
CA GLY A 166 1.10 -9.65 -21.66
C GLY A 166 0.76 -11.03 -21.11
N MET A 167 1.48 -11.53 -20.09
CA MET A 167 1.13 -12.77 -19.39
C MET A 167 0.62 -12.51 -17.97
N LEU A 168 1.24 -11.54 -17.29
CA LEU A 168 0.88 -11.08 -15.96
C LEU A 168 0.43 -9.64 -16.02
N SER A 169 -0.41 -9.29 -15.05
CA SER A 169 -1.00 -7.98 -14.88
C SER A 169 -0.94 -7.63 -13.40
N VAL A 170 -0.47 -6.43 -13.08
CA VAL A 170 -0.43 -5.91 -11.72
C VAL A 170 -1.26 -4.63 -11.66
N ARG A 171 -2.19 -4.58 -10.72
CA ARG A 171 -3.05 -3.42 -10.41
C ARG A 171 -3.11 -3.19 -8.90
N HIS A 172 -3.40 -1.96 -8.50
CA HIS A 172 -3.67 -1.65 -7.10
C HIS A 172 -5.08 -2.08 -6.71
N GLY A 173 -5.22 -2.73 -5.55
CA GLY A 173 -6.47 -3.32 -5.07
C GLY A 173 -7.59 -2.34 -4.72
N HIS A 174 -7.34 -1.02 -4.70
CA HIS A 174 -8.39 -0.03 -4.43
C HIS A 174 -9.60 -0.11 -5.37
N ASP A 175 -9.40 -0.61 -6.61
CA ASP A 175 -10.50 -0.83 -7.56
C ASP A 175 -11.57 -1.80 -7.02
N LEU A 176 -11.16 -2.69 -6.11
CA LEU A 176 -12.00 -3.72 -5.48
C LEU A 176 -12.46 -3.34 -4.07
N ASP A 177 -12.00 -2.23 -3.51
CA ASP A 177 -12.41 -1.78 -2.18
C ASP A 177 -13.62 -0.84 -2.33
N PRO A 178 -14.80 -1.20 -1.82
CA PRO A 178 -15.99 -0.36 -1.93
C PRO A 178 -15.82 1.02 -1.28
N ALA A 179 -14.92 1.17 -0.31
CA ALA A 179 -14.60 2.45 0.32
C ALA A 179 -13.67 3.34 -0.53
N CYS A 180 -12.98 2.76 -1.52
CA CYS A 180 -12.07 3.46 -2.43
C CYS A 180 -12.61 3.54 -3.86
N HIS A 181 -13.72 2.87 -4.16
CA HIS A 181 -14.27 2.80 -5.50
C HIS A 181 -14.84 4.15 -5.96
N ILE A 182 -14.53 4.51 -7.21
CA ILE A 182 -15.10 5.65 -7.92
C ILE A 182 -16.00 5.04 -9.01
N GLU A 183 -17.30 5.33 -8.99
CA GLU A 183 -18.25 4.74 -9.95
C GLU A 183 -17.81 4.91 -11.41
N ALA A 184 -17.85 3.81 -12.16
CA ALA A 184 -17.53 3.75 -13.57
C ALA A 184 -18.50 4.63 -14.38
N GLY A 185 -18.01 5.78 -14.85
CA GLY A 185 -18.80 6.77 -15.59
C GLY A 185 -18.41 8.20 -15.22
N SER A 186 -17.95 8.40 -13.99
CA SER A 186 -17.07 9.52 -13.66
C SER A 186 -15.72 9.18 -14.27
N ALA A 187 -15.24 9.94 -15.26
CA ALA A 187 -13.98 9.63 -15.93
C ALA A 187 -12.92 9.31 -14.86
N ALA A 188 -12.40 8.07 -14.85
CA ALA A 188 -11.46 7.61 -13.85
C ALA A 188 -10.29 8.61 -13.77
N GLY A 189 -10.10 9.24 -12.60
CA GLY A 189 -9.11 10.31 -12.42
C GLY A 189 -9.59 11.73 -12.74
N SER A 190 -10.88 11.99 -12.91
CA SER A 190 -11.41 13.35 -13.10
C SER A 190 -11.55 14.08 -11.76
N TYR A 191 -10.92 15.25 -11.68
CA TYR A 191 -11.19 16.21 -10.63
C TYR A 191 -12.61 16.77 -10.76
N GLY A 192 -13.20 17.20 -9.64
CA GLY A 192 -14.57 17.71 -9.61
C GLY A 192 -15.61 16.63 -9.33
N ARG A 193 -15.19 15.50 -8.75
CA ARG A 193 -16.05 14.44 -8.25
C ARG A 193 -16.26 14.53 -6.72
N PRO A 194 -17.27 13.84 -6.16
CA PRO A 194 -17.32 13.55 -4.74
C PRO A 194 -16.07 12.77 -4.27
N PRO A 195 -15.64 12.92 -3.00
CA PRO A 195 -14.59 12.08 -2.43
C PRO A 195 -15.03 10.63 -2.37
N THR A 196 -14.10 9.68 -2.37
CA THR A 196 -14.40 8.33 -1.89
C THR A 196 -14.55 8.35 -0.36
N LEU A 197 -15.14 7.30 0.22
CA LEU A 197 -15.23 7.18 1.67
C LEU A 197 -13.84 7.21 2.33
N ALA A 198 -12.86 6.50 1.75
CA ALA A 198 -11.48 6.49 2.24
C ALA A 198 -10.82 7.87 2.17
N GLU A 199 -11.02 8.61 1.08
CA GLU A 199 -10.52 9.98 0.94
C GLU A 199 -11.14 10.94 1.96
N SER A 200 -12.46 10.88 2.13
CA SER A 200 -13.16 11.74 3.11
C SER A 200 -12.72 11.42 4.54
N VAL A 201 -12.59 10.14 4.90
CA VAL A 201 -12.07 9.74 6.22
C VAL A 201 -10.63 10.21 6.43
N ALA A 202 -9.77 10.09 5.43
CA ALA A 202 -8.38 10.56 5.55
C ALA A 202 -8.29 12.10 5.67
N VAL A 203 -9.02 12.83 4.83
CA VAL A 203 -8.86 14.28 4.65
C VAL A 203 -9.79 15.10 5.55
N ASP A 204 -11.05 14.70 5.70
CA ASP A 204 -12.05 15.47 6.44
C ASP A 204 -12.22 15.01 7.90
N LEU A 205 -11.77 13.80 8.25
CA LEU A 205 -11.74 13.31 9.64
C LEU A 205 -10.32 13.30 10.22
N LEU A 206 -9.41 12.52 9.64
CA LEU A 206 -8.10 12.24 10.25
C LEU A 206 -7.18 13.46 10.25
N VAL A 207 -7.12 14.23 9.15
CA VAL A 207 -6.29 15.44 9.06
C VAL A 207 -6.71 16.50 10.10
N PRO A 208 -8.00 16.90 10.22
CA PRO A 208 -8.44 17.83 11.26
C PRO A 208 -8.16 17.33 12.68
N PHE A 209 -8.37 16.03 12.94
CA PHE A 209 -8.02 15.42 14.23
C PHE A 209 -6.52 15.57 14.54
N ALA A 210 -5.65 15.21 13.58
CA ALA A 210 -4.21 15.31 13.75
C ALA A 210 -3.74 16.76 13.97
N VAL A 211 -4.29 17.72 13.22
CA VAL A 211 -3.96 19.14 13.35
C VAL A 211 -4.43 19.71 14.70
N ALA A 212 -5.62 19.32 15.17
CA ALA A 212 -6.13 19.73 16.47
C ALA A 212 -5.27 19.23 17.64
N LEU A 213 -4.62 18.07 17.49
CA LEU A 213 -3.69 17.53 18.48
C LEU A 213 -2.29 18.12 18.37
N ARG A 214 -1.84 18.50 17.16
CA ARG A 214 -0.47 19.02 16.94
C ARG A 214 -0.14 20.26 17.78
N SER A 215 -1.12 21.11 18.08
CA SER A 215 -0.96 22.28 18.96
C SER A 215 -0.92 21.93 20.46
N ARG A 216 -1.16 20.67 20.82
CA ARG A 216 -1.28 20.17 22.20
C ARG A 216 -0.11 19.26 22.54
N GLY A 217 1.09 19.83 22.74
CA GLY A 217 2.38 19.14 22.84
C GLY A 217 2.36 17.68 23.35
N THR A 218 1.97 17.44 24.60
CA THR A 218 1.93 16.07 25.18
C THR A 218 0.94 15.15 24.47
N ALA A 219 -0.25 15.63 24.14
CA ALA A 219 -1.26 14.87 23.41
C ALA A 219 -0.79 14.55 21.97
N TRP A 220 -0.07 15.46 21.31
CA TRP A 220 0.53 15.20 20.00
C TRP A 220 1.51 14.04 20.05
N HIS A 221 2.44 14.07 21.02
CA HIS A 221 3.45 13.02 21.16
C HIS A 221 2.82 11.64 21.43
N ALA A 222 1.79 11.59 22.28
CA ALA A 222 1.04 10.37 22.57
C ALA A 222 0.23 9.87 21.35
N ALA A 223 -0.40 10.76 20.59
CA ALA A 223 -1.28 10.40 19.48
C ALA A 223 -0.55 10.16 18.14
N ARG A 224 0.70 10.58 17.97
CA ARG A 224 1.41 10.46 16.69
C ARG A 224 1.51 9.01 16.18
N PRO A 225 1.82 7.99 17.01
CA PRO A 225 1.76 6.59 16.58
C PRO A 225 0.36 6.16 16.15
N LEU A 226 -0.68 6.63 16.85
CA LEU A 226 -2.07 6.38 16.49
C LEU A 226 -2.41 7.00 15.14
N ILE A 227 -2.11 8.27 14.92
CA ILE A 227 -2.42 8.96 13.65
C ILE A 227 -1.77 8.23 12.47
N ARG A 228 -0.53 7.76 12.64
CA ARG A 228 0.14 6.93 11.64
C ARG A 228 -0.56 5.59 11.41
N LEU A 229 -1.02 4.94 12.48
CA LEU A 229 -1.79 3.70 12.41
C LEU A 229 -3.10 3.91 11.63
N LEU A 230 -3.85 4.97 11.96
CA LEU A 230 -5.13 5.28 11.32
C LEU A 230 -4.96 5.70 9.86
N ALA A 231 -3.90 6.44 9.53
CA ALA A 231 -3.58 6.82 8.15
C ALA A 231 -3.38 5.61 7.23
N ALA A 232 -2.85 4.52 7.76
CA ALA A 232 -2.65 3.26 7.05
C ALA A 232 -3.83 2.28 7.18
N SER A 233 -4.96 2.71 7.73
CA SER A 233 -6.12 1.85 8.00
C SER A 233 -7.25 2.12 7.02
N ARG A 234 -7.96 1.05 6.65
CA ARG A 234 -9.24 1.19 5.96
C ARG A 234 -10.25 1.84 6.92
N PRO A 235 -11.24 2.59 6.42
CA PRO A 235 -12.28 3.19 7.27
C PRO A 235 -12.91 2.22 8.27
N VAL A 236 -13.17 0.97 7.85
CA VAL A 236 -13.77 -0.08 8.68
C VAL A 236 -12.85 -0.60 9.80
N ASP A 237 -11.54 -0.51 9.62
CA ASP A 237 -10.58 -1.01 10.61
C ASP A 237 -10.30 0.02 11.72
N ILE A 238 -10.64 1.30 11.48
CA ILE A 238 -10.32 2.41 12.38
C ILE A 238 -10.91 2.21 13.79
N PRO A 239 -12.19 1.85 13.98
CA PRO A 239 -12.76 1.69 15.32
C PRO A 239 -12.02 0.66 16.16
N ARG A 240 -11.75 -0.53 15.60
CA ARG A 240 -11.03 -1.61 16.29
C ARG A 240 -9.60 -1.20 16.65
N ARG A 241 -8.91 -0.50 15.75
CA ARG A 241 -7.53 -0.03 15.99
C ARG A 241 -7.46 1.07 17.04
N LEU A 242 -8.44 1.98 17.04
CA LEU A 242 -8.60 2.99 18.08
C LEU A 242 -8.82 2.36 19.45
N ALA A 243 -9.74 1.40 19.53
CA ALA A 243 -10.04 0.69 20.77
C ALA A 243 -8.82 -0.05 21.32
N ALA A 244 -8.11 -0.80 20.48
CA ALA A 244 -6.89 -1.51 20.86
C ALA A 244 -5.78 -0.56 21.33
N TRP A 245 -5.59 0.57 20.64
CA TRP A 245 -4.61 1.58 21.05
C TRP A 245 -5.02 2.24 22.38
N ALA A 246 -6.30 2.56 22.56
CA ALA A 246 -6.81 3.17 23.78
C ALA A 246 -6.59 2.27 25.00
N ALA A 247 -6.86 0.96 24.87
CA ALA A 247 -6.57 -0.02 25.92
C ALA A 247 -5.09 -0.02 26.32
N ALA A 248 -4.18 -0.10 25.34
CA ALA A 248 -2.74 -0.07 25.59
C ALA A 248 -2.25 1.24 26.24
N VAL A 249 -2.88 2.36 25.90
CA VAL A 249 -2.59 3.69 26.49
C VAL A 249 -3.04 3.76 27.94
N VAL A 250 -4.21 3.21 28.27
CA VAL A 250 -4.70 3.13 29.65
C VAL A 250 -3.73 2.33 30.51
N ASP A 251 -3.25 1.18 30.01
CA ASP A 251 -2.30 0.32 30.72
C ASP A 251 -0.93 1.00 30.94
N SER A 252 -0.54 1.91 30.05
CA SER A 252 0.73 2.66 30.13
C SER A 252 0.74 3.84 31.12
N GLY A 253 -0.39 4.11 31.80
CA GLY A 253 -0.52 5.25 32.72
C GLY A 253 -0.74 6.61 32.05
N THR A 254 -1.03 6.63 30.74
CA THR A 254 -1.32 7.87 29.97
C THR A 254 -2.82 8.12 29.76
N ALA A 255 -3.65 7.48 30.60
CA ALA A 255 -5.11 7.55 30.55
C ALA A 255 -5.68 8.98 30.67
N ASP A 256 -5.01 9.87 31.40
CA ASP A 256 -5.48 11.26 31.57
C ASP A 256 -5.32 12.08 30.30
N VAL A 257 -4.24 11.89 29.53
CA VAL A 257 -4.05 12.55 28.23
C VAL A 257 -5.08 12.06 27.22
N LEU A 258 -5.37 10.75 27.24
CA LEU A 258 -6.43 10.15 26.43
C LEU A 258 -7.78 10.83 26.69
N ARG A 259 -8.23 10.82 27.95
CA ARG A 259 -9.55 11.33 28.37
C ARG A 259 -9.69 12.84 28.23
N SER A 260 -8.65 13.61 28.60
CA SER A 260 -8.72 15.08 28.61
C SER A 260 -8.53 15.72 27.24
N SER A 261 -7.76 15.10 26.35
CA SER A 261 -7.28 15.74 25.13
C SER A 261 -7.63 14.98 23.86
N ILE A 262 -7.35 13.68 23.80
CA ILE A 262 -7.42 12.89 22.57
C ILE A 262 -8.87 12.51 22.26
N GLU A 263 -9.59 11.94 23.22
CA GLU A 263 -10.99 11.53 23.05
C GLU A 263 -11.91 12.71 22.69
N PRO A 264 -11.87 13.88 23.38
CA PRO A 264 -12.68 15.02 22.98
C PRO A 264 -12.32 15.57 21.59
N ALA A 265 -11.04 15.51 21.20
CA ALA A 265 -10.62 15.93 19.85
C ALA A 265 -11.13 14.97 18.78
N TRP A 266 -11.08 13.67 19.04
CA TRP A 266 -11.60 12.62 18.16
C TRP A 266 -13.11 12.77 17.96
N ARG A 267 -13.89 12.87 19.04
CA ARG A 267 -15.36 13.03 18.96
C ARG A 267 -15.74 14.27 18.12
N ARG A 268 -15.14 15.43 18.40
CA ARG A 268 -15.37 16.64 17.60
C ARG A 268 -15.04 16.46 16.12
N ALA A 269 -13.98 15.73 15.81
CA ALA A 269 -13.60 15.46 14.44
C ALA A 269 -14.60 14.52 13.74
N VAL A 270 -15.08 13.48 14.44
CA VAL A 270 -16.13 12.56 13.95
C VAL A 270 -17.44 13.30 13.70
N ASP A 271 -17.89 14.13 14.64
CA ASP A 271 -19.13 14.91 14.50
C ASP A 271 -19.05 15.87 13.30
N ALA A 272 -17.95 16.63 13.22
CA ALA A 272 -17.72 17.57 12.12
C ALA A 272 -17.63 16.87 10.75
N TRP A 273 -16.96 15.71 10.70
CA TRP A 273 -16.89 14.87 9.51
C TRP A 273 -18.27 14.35 9.12
N GLY A 274 -19.05 13.81 10.07
CA GLY A 274 -20.39 13.31 9.81
C GLY A 274 -21.32 14.39 9.26
N GLU A 275 -21.26 15.62 9.79
CA GLU A 275 -21.99 16.76 9.25
C GLU A 275 -21.53 17.15 7.84
N ALA A 276 -20.22 17.19 7.60
CA ALA A 276 -19.67 17.53 6.29
C ALA A 276 -20.02 16.48 5.24
N ALA A 277 -19.90 15.20 5.58
CA ALA A 277 -20.24 14.08 4.73
C ALA A 277 -21.74 14.03 4.41
N ARG A 278 -22.64 14.43 5.33
CA ARG A 278 -24.07 14.59 5.00
C ARG A 278 -24.35 15.69 3.98
N ARG A 279 -23.55 16.76 3.96
CA ARG A 279 -23.68 17.85 2.97
C ARG A 279 -23.06 17.49 1.62
N SER A 280 -22.03 16.66 1.62
CA SER A 280 -21.30 16.21 0.43
C SER A 280 -20.97 14.73 0.60
N ALA A 281 -21.93 13.88 0.27
CA ALA A 281 -21.82 12.43 0.48
C ALA A 281 -20.58 11.87 -0.23
N PRO A 282 -19.71 11.15 0.48
CA PRO A 282 -18.63 10.42 -0.16
C PRO A 282 -19.20 9.25 -0.97
N GLY A 283 -18.60 8.97 -2.12
CA GLY A 283 -18.88 7.77 -2.90
C GLY A 283 -18.42 6.52 -2.16
N CYS A 284 -19.29 5.51 -2.13
CA CYS A 284 -19.00 4.19 -1.61
C CYS A 284 -19.85 3.19 -2.38
N ALA A 285 -19.24 2.13 -2.92
CA ALA A 285 -19.93 1.14 -3.76
C ALA A 285 -20.70 0.11 -2.93
N VAL A 286 -21.61 0.59 -2.07
CA VAL A 286 -22.48 -0.24 -1.22
C VAL A 286 -23.90 0.30 -1.22
N GLU A 287 -24.88 -0.59 -1.00
CA GLU A 287 -26.31 -0.25 -1.04
C GLU A 287 -26.83 0.49 0.21
N PHE A 288 -25.97 0.78 1.18
CA PHE A 288 -26.35 1.41 2.45
C PHE A 288 -25.57 2.70 2.70
N ASP A 289 -26.08 3.55 3.59
CA ASP A 289 -25.37 4.77 4.00
C ASP A 289 -24.17 4.40 4.90
N ALA A 290 -23.00 4.28 4.27
CA ALA A 290 -21.74 3.96 4.96
C ALA A 290 -21.34 5.03 5.99
N VAL A 291 -21.68 6.30 5.76
CA VAL A 291 -21.38 7.40 6.69
C VAL A 291 -22.26 7.26 7.93
N ALA A 292 -23.57 7.10 7.76
CA ALA A 292 -24.49 6.92 8.87
C ALA A 292 -24.16 5.67 9.71
N ALA A 293 -23.64 4.62 9.08
CA ALA A 293 -23.20 3.42 9.78
C ALA A 293 -21.87 3.61 10.52
N LEU A 294 -20.90 4.34 9.96
CA LEU A 294 -19.58 4.53 10.55
C LEU A 294 -19.54 5.57 11.67
N VAL A 295 -20.30 6.67 11.57
CA VAL A 295 -20.26 7.77 12.56
C VAL A 295 -20.48 7.29 14.00
N PRO A 296 -21.51 6.49 14.33
CA PRO A 296 -21.73 6.01 15.69
C PRO A 296 -20.58 5.13 16.19
N VAL A 297 -20.08 4.23 15.34
CA VAL A 297 -19.01 3.28 15.68
C VAL A 297 -17.69 4.02 15.92
N LEU A 298 -17.36 4.99 15.06
CA LEU A 298 -16.18 5.85 15.23
C LEU A 298 -16.29 6.72 16.49
N GLY A 299 -17.47 7.28 16.77
CA GLY A 299 -17.71 8.11 17.96
C GLY A 299 -17.53 7.34 19.28
N ALA A 300 -17.85 6.04 19.29
CA ALA A 300 -17.75 5.18 20.46
C ALA A 300 -16.36 4.55 20.66
N ALA A 301 -15.50 4.52 19.63
CA ALA A 301 -14.29 3.70 19.55
C ALA A 301 -13.25 3.93 20.67
N LEU A 302 -13.14 5.14 21.22
CA LEU A 302 -12.17 5.44 22.30
C LEU A 302 -12.73 5.22 23.71
N GLY A 303 -14.05 5.05 23.87
CA GLY A 303 -14.70 4.97 25.18
C GLY A 303 -15.31 3.59 25.48
N ARG A 304 -16.16 3.10 24.57
CA ARG A 304 -16.83 1.79 24.67
C ARG A 304 -17.02 1.26 23.25
N PRO A 305 -16.05 0.51 22.70
CA PRO A 305 -16.18 -0.04 21.36
C PRO A 305 -17.41 -0.95 21.28
N ASP A 306 -18.25 -0.72 20.28
CA ASP A 306 -19.33 -1.62 19.92
C ASP A 306 -18.81 -2.58 18.83
N ASP A 307 -18.19 -3.66 19.29
CA ASP A 307 -17.58 -4.66 18.40
C ASP A 307 -18.61 -5.31 17.46
N ALA A 308 -19.87 -5.43 17.90
CA ALA A 308 -20.94 -5.99 17.09
C ALA A 308 -21.33 -5.03 15.96
N ALA A 309 -21.48 -3.74 16.25
CA ALA A 309 -21.73 -2.73 15.22
C ALA A 309 -20.55 -2.59 14.26
N ALA A 310 -19.30 -2.61 14.76
CA ALA A 310 -18.11 -2.57 13.93
C ALA A 310 -18.03 -3.78 12.98
N ALA A 311 -18.28 -4.99 13.50
CA ALA A 311 -18.31 -6.21 12.70
C ALA A 311 -19.44 -6.20 11.66
N ALA A 312 -20.62 -5.66 12.00
CA ALA A 312 -21.72 -5.53 11.06
C ALA A 312 -21.40 -4.57 9.90
N VAL A 313 -20.75 -3.45 10.19
CA VAL A 313 -20.28 -2.50 9.15
C VAL A 313 -19.20 -3.15 8.27
N GLU A 314 -18.25 -3.84 8.89
CA GLU A 314 -17.20 -4.58 8.18
C GLU A 314 -17.79 -5.64 7.23
N GLN A 315 -18.73 -6.47 7.71
CA GLN A 315 -19.37 -7.50 6.91
C GLN A 315 -20.10 -6.92 5.70
N ARG A 316 -20.77 -5.78 5.85
CA ARG A 316 -21.49 -5.12 4.75
C ARG A 316 -20.55 -4.48 3.72
N LEU A 317 -19.37 -4.03 4.13
CA LEU A 317 -18.35 -3.47 3.23
C LEU A 317 -17.46 -4.53 2.57
N ALA A 318 -17.46 -5.76 3.07
CA ALA A 318 -16.65 -6.85 2.54
C ALA A 318 -17.26 -7.56 1.32
N ALA A 319 -18.51 -7.26 0.93
CA ALA A 319 -19.29 -7.99 -0.07
C ALA A 319 -18.90 -7.72 -1.54
N ALA A 320 -17.62 -7.48 -1.83
CA ALA A 320 -17.17 -7.25 -3.20
C ALA A 320 -17.03 -8.56 -3.99
N ASP A 321 -17.65 -8.61 -5.17
CA ASP A 321 -17.51 -9.70 -6.14
C ASP A 321 -16.03 -9.91 -6.49
N HIS A 322 -15.53 -11.11 -6.21
CA HIS A 322 -14.18 -11.50 -6.59
C HIS A 322 -14.22 -12.29 -7.89
N ASP A 323 -13.44 -11.83 -8.87
CA ASP A 323 -13.17 -12.61 -10.08
C ASP A 323 -12.31 -13.84 -9.69
N PRO A 324 -12.77 -15.07 -9.96
CA PRO A 324 -12.01 -16.29 -9.64
C PRO A 324 -10.67 -16.41 -10.39
N GLY A 325 -10.41 -15.62 -11.43
CA GLY A 325 -9.12 -15.54 -12.12
C GLY A 325 -8.10 -14.58 -11.48
N MET A 326 -8.44 -13.96 -10.35
CA MET A 326 -7.68 -12.88 -9.75
C MET A 326 -6.97 -13.28 -8.45
N ASP A 327 -5.66 -13.07 -8.42
CA ASP A 327 -4.83 -13.32 -7.25
C ASP A 327 -4.60 -12.05 -6.47
N VAL A 328 -5.27 -11.91 -5.33
CA VAL A 328 -5.11 -10.74 -4.46
C VAL A 328 -3.93 -10.94 -3.49
N LEU A 329 -2.82 -10.27 -3.77
CA LEU A 329 -1.63 -10.18 -2.94
C LEU A 329 -1.87 -9.20 -1.79
N GLY A 330 -2.21 -9.73 -0.62
CA GLY A 330 -2.15 -9.03 0.66
C GLY A 330 -3.49 -8.62 1.29
N HIS A 331 -4.63 -8.86 0.63
CA HIS A 331 -5.91 -9.14 1.30
C HIS A 331 -6.51 -10.36 0.62
N GLN A 332 -6.94 -11.37 1.36
CA GLN A 332 -7.91 -12.30 0.79
C GLN A 332 -9.28 -11.61 0.81
N PRO A 333 -10.14 -11.80 -0.21
CA PRO A 333 -11.58 -11.70 0.00
C PRO A 333 -11.96 -12.41 1.28
N TRP A 334 -12.77 -11.75 2.10
CA TRP A 334 -13.27 -12.32 3.33
C TRP A 334 -14.18 -13.51 2.99
N GLY A 335 -13.76 -14.73 3.36
CA GLY A 335 -14.58 -15.95 3.21
C GLY A 335 -13.99 -17.09 2.37
N CYS A 336 -12.86 -16.92 1.69
CA CYS A 336 -12.30 -18.00 0.85
C CYS A 336 -11.33 -18.92 1.61
N LEU A 337 -11.79 -20.13 1.98
CA LEU A 337 -10.90 -21.28 2.16
C LEU A 337 -10.20 -21.58 0.82
N PRO A 338 -8.94 -22.04 0.82
CA PRO A 338 -8.22 -22.32 -0.42
C PRO A 338 -8.91 -23.46 -1.18
N GLN A 339 -9.63 -23.13 -2.25
CA GLN A 339 -10.03 -24.11 -3.25
C GLN A 339 -8.95 -24.18 -4.33
N SER A 340 -8.70 -25.41 -4.74
CA SER A 340 -7.60 -25.90 -5.57
C SER A 340 -7.38 -25.14 -6.88
N ALA A 341 -6.10 -25.06 -7.26
CA ALA A 341 -5.55 -24.50 -8.49
C ALA A 341 -6.30 -24.92 -9.77
N GLY A 342 -6.97 -23.95 -10.41
CA GLY A 342 -7.37 -24.01 -11.81
C GLY A 342 -6.28 -23.48 -12.74
N LYS A 343 -6.12 -24.08 -13.91
CA LYS A 343 -5.19 -23.62 -14.97
C LYS A 343 -5.87 -22.54 -15.81
N GLY A 344 -5.42 -21.29 -15.66
CA GLY A 344 -5.81 -20.15 -16.51
C GLY A 344 -4.80 -19.02 -16.39
N CYS A 345 -4.73 -18.14 -17.41
CA CYS A 345 -4.01 -16.87 -17.32
C CYS A 345 -4.61 -16.05 -16.17
N GLY A 346 -3.82 -15.76 -15.13
CA GLY A 346 -4.29 -15.06 -13.93
C GLY A 346 -3.89 -13.59 -13.90
N ASP A 347 -4.79 -12.74 -13.44
CA ASP A 347 -4.49 -11.37 -13.05
C ASP A 347 -3.99 -11.34 -11.60
N VAL A 348 -2.98 -10.53 -11.29
CA VAL A 348 -2.43 -10.39 -9.93
C VAL A 348 -2.78 -8.99 -9.40
N VAL A 349 -3.70 -8.91 -8.44
CA VAL A 349 -4.05 -7.65 -7.76
C VAL A 349 -3.31 -7.56 -6.43
N VAL A 350 -2.84 -6.38 -6.02
CA VAL A 350 -2.18 -6.24 -4.70
C VAL A 350 -3.04 -5.38 -3.78
N ALA A 351 -3.47 -5.92 -2.64
CA ALA A 351 -4.25 -5.23 -1.61
C ALA A 351 -3.52 -5.37 -0.25
N GLY A 352 -3.57 -4.42 0.68
CA GLY A 352 -2.66 -4.40 1.85
C GLY A 352 -3.25 -4.86 3.19
N ARG A 353 -2.73 -5.92 3.83
CA ARG A 353 -3.25 -6.48 5.10
C ARG A 353 -3.26 -5.49 6.27
N GLY A 354 -4.42 -5.35 6.92
CA GLY A 354 -4.52 -4.92 8.31
C GLY A 354 -4.44 -6.07 9.32
N SER A 355 -3.31 -6.27 9.99
CA SER A 355 -3.17 -7.15 11.17
C SER A 355 -2.86 -6.35 12.43
N ALA A 356 -3.05 -6.96 13.60
CA ALA A 356 -3.14 -6.35 14.92
C ALA A 356 -1.82 -5.82 15.52
N ALA A 357 -0.77 -5.63 14.72
CA ALA A 357 0.47 -4.99 15.18
C ALA A 357 0.92 -3.97 14.13
N GLY A 358 1.22 -2.75 14.55
CA GLY A 358 1.70 -1.69 13.65
C GLY A 358 2.94 -2.09 12.84
N ASP A 359 3.10 -1.44 11.69
CA ASP A 359 4.12 -1.67 10.65
C ASP A 359 3.90 -2.95 9.82
N HIS A 360 3.03 -2.87 8.81
CA HIS A 360 2.86 -3.91 7.79
C HIS A 360 3.16 -3.36 6.40
N HIS A 361 4.38 -3.63 5.92
CA HIS A 361 4.67 -3.66 4.49
C HIS A 361 4.44 -5.09 4.03
N ALA A 362 3.46 -5.30 3.15
CA ALA A 362 3.27 -6.57 2.47
C ALA A 362 4.08 -6.53 1.17
N ALA A 363 5.15 -7.33 1.12
CA ALA A 363 5.80 -7.69 -0.13
C ALA A 363 5.44 -9.16 -0.40
N VAL A 364 4.92 -9.42 -1.59
CA VAL A 364 4.59 -10.77 -2.04
C VAL A 364 5.22 -10.95 -3.41
N VAL A 365 5.66 -12.17 -3.67
CA VAL A 365 6.39 -12.50 -4.88
C VAL A 365 5.66 -13.63 -5.54
N VAL A 366 5.46 -13.47 -6.84
CA VAL A 366 4.71 -14.40 -7.67
C VAL A 366 5.66 -14.95 -8.72
N GLY A 367 5.76 -16.27 -8.77
CA GLY A 367 6.47 -17.02 -9.80
C GLY A 367 5.55 -17.95 -10.57
N VAL A 368 5.99 -18.43 -11.72
CA VAL A 368 5.32 -19.47 -12.51
C VAL A 368 6.36 -20.54 -12.83
N ASP A 369 6.08 -21.81 -12.53
CA ASP A 369 7.01 -22.92 -12.76
C ASP A 369 6.99 -23.41 -14.22
N ALA A 370 7.81 -24.43 -14.49
CA ALA A 370 7.94 -25.07 -15.80
C ALA A 370 6.63 -25.70 -16.34
N GLY A 371 5.64 -25.94 -15.48
CA GLY A 371 4.31 -26.44 -15.83
C GLY A 371 3.26 -25.33 -15.97
N GLY A 372 3.65 -24.06 -15.87
CA GLY A 372 2.71 -22.94 -15.87
C GLY A 372 2.00 -22.74 -14.53
N ARG A 373 2.44 -23.41 -13.45
CA ARG A 373 1.80 -23.30 -12.14
C ARG A 373 2.35 -22.10 -11.39
N LEU A 374 1.45 -21.28 -10.88
CA LEU A 374 1.77 -20.09 -10.11
C LEU A 374 2.19 -20.49 -8.69
N HIS A 375 3.35 -20.02 -8.24
CA HIS A 375 3.91 -20.25 -6.91
C HIS A 375 4.01 -18.93 -6.15
N ARG A 376 3.61 -18.96 -4.88
CA ARG A 376 3.57 -17.81 -3.98
C ARG A 376 4.36 -18.12 -2.73
N GLU A 377 5.22 -17.19 -2.33
CA GLU A 377 5.93 -17.30 -1.05
C GLU A 377 5.83 -15.98 -0.30
N ARG A 378 5.47 -16.07 0.98
CA ARG A 378 5.34 -14.95 1.92
C ARG A 378 6.63 -14.87 2.72
N LEU A 379 7.31 -13.75 2.75
CA LEU A 379 8.53 -13.63 3.57
C LEU A 379 8.22 -13.18 4.99
N GLU A 380 8.77 -13.91 5.96
CA GLU A 380 8.71 -13.60 7.39
C GLU A 380 9.96 -12.85 7.84
N SER A 381 9.84 -12.05 8.91
CA SER A 381 10.97 -11.42 9.59
C SER A 381 11.09 -11.97 11.01
N ALA A 382 12.31 -12.00 11.55
CA ALA A 382 12.48 -11.95 13.00
C ALA A 382 11.95 -10.58 13.46
N ALA A 383 10.85 -10.58 14.22
CA ALA A 383 10.13 -9.41 14.76
C ALA A 383 9.88 -8.24 13.76
N GLY A 384 8.74 -8.30 13.06
CA GLY A 384 8.07 -7.14 12.44
C GLY A 384 8.85 -6.34 11.38
N ALA A 385 9.07 -6.90 10.18
CA ALA A 385 9.22 -6.21 8.88
C ALA A 385 9.53 -7.19 7.73
N SER A 386 8.57 -7.46 6.83
CA SER A 386 8.67 -8.48 5.77
C SER A 386 9.19 -7.98 4.41
N ALA A 387 9.97 -8.84 3.74
CA ALA A 387 10.90 -8.61 2.63
C ALA A 387 10.58 -9.38 1.32
N VAL A 388 11.52 -9.41 0.35
CA VAL A 388 11.34 -9.65 -1.12
C VAL A 388 11.93 -10.99 -1.65
N VAL A 389 11.32 -11.58 -2.70
CA VAL A 389 11.73 -12.75 -3.55
C VAL A 389 11.53 -12.38 -5.04
N THR A 390 11.91 -13.27 -5.95
CA THR A 390 12.45 -12.98 -7.27
C THR A 390 12.44 -14.29 -8.11
N ILE A 391 12.38 -14.28 -9.46
CA ILE A 391 12.82 -15.39 -10.36
C ILE A 391 13.35 -14.88 -11.72
N ASP A 392 14.39 -15.58 -12.20
CA ASP A 392 15.14 -15.42 -13.44
C ASP A 392 14.81 -16.48 -14.50
N ARG A 393 14.94 -16.16 -15.79
CA ARG A 393 14.70 -17.07 -16.95
C ARG A 393 15.99 -17.81 -17.37
N PRO A 394 15.88 -19.00 -17.98
CA PRO A 394 16.55 -19.25 -19.27
C PRO A 394 15.53 -19.68 -20.35
N GLN A 395 15.90 -19.49 -21.61
CA GLN A 395 15.05 -19.66 -22.80
C GLN A 395 14.61 -21.10 -23.12
N ALA A 396 13.45 -21.19 -23.80
CA ALA A 396 13.00 -22.10 -24.88
C ALA A 396 13.99 -23.18 -25.38
N ARG A 397 13.64 -24.42 -25.80
CA ARG A 397 12.41 -25.12 -26.26
C ARG A 397 12.75 -26.63 -26.35
N CYS A 398 11.79 -27.54 -26.20
CA CYS A 398 11.58 -28.68 -27.13
C CYS A 398 10.24 -29.40 -26.84
N PRO A 399 9.43 -29.75 -27.85
CA PRO A 399 8.29 -30.65 -27.71
C PRO A 399 8.78 -32.10 -27.60
N VAL A 400 7.92 -33.00 -27.14
CA VAL A 400 8.13 -34.46 -26.98
C VAL A 400 8.60 -34.90 -25.59
N GLY A 401 7.62 -35.45 -24.85
CA GLY A 401 7.73 -36.74 -24.17
C GLY A 401 8.69 -36.87 -22.99
N GLY A 402 8.15 -36.91 -21.77
CA GLY A 402 8.89 -37.42 -20.61
C GLY A 402 8.10 -37.32 -19.31
N ARG A 403 7.88 -38.48 -18.66
CA ARG A 403 7.11 -38.67 -17.43
C ARG A 403 7.62 -37.82 -16.26
N VAL A 404 6.69 -37.26 -15.50
CA VAL A 404 6.96 -36.71 -14.16
C VAL A 404 6.98 -37.88 -13.18
N VAL A 405 8.12 -38.09 -12.52
CA VAL A 405 8.21 -38.87 -11.28
C VAL A 405 7.99 -37.89 -10.13
N ASP A 406 7.01 -38.22 -9.32
CA ASP A 406 6.63 -37.56 -8.08
C ASP A 406 7.67 -37.89 -6.98
N ALA A 407 8.11 -36.90 -6.22
CA ALA A 407 8.69 -37.11 -4.89
C ALA A 407 8.91 -35.77 -4.16
N ALA A 408 8.07 -35.58 -3.14
CA ALA A 408 8.27 -34.83 -1.88
C ALA A 408 8.56 -33.32 -1.95
#